data_AF-A0AAN8WQV1-F1
#
_entry.id   AF-A0AAN8WQV1-F1
#
_cell.length_a   1.000
_cell.length_b   1.000
_cell.length_c   1.000
_cell.angle_alpha   90.00
_cell.angle_beta   90.00
_cell.angle_gamma   90.00
#
_symmetry.space_group_name_H-M   'P 1'
#
loop_
_entity.id
_entity.type
_entity.pdbx_description
1 polymer ?
#
loop_
_entity_poly.entity_id
_entity_poly.type
_entity_poly.pdbx_seq_one_letter_code
_entity_poly.pdbx_strand_id
1 'polypeptide(L)'
;MAEATVEDMQNLKYSIHKYSTYSSNFLPENILEDKPTDQSSRWSSDSNSPPQFLILKLERPAIVKTITFGKYEKTHVCNIKKFCVYGGLSDDNMVLLLESGLKNDTIPETSVLKHTVSGHQFPVRFIKIVPLQSWGSTFNFSIWYVGLSGCDDWTVVETCMNWYTTFREREAIRLCLKHFRQHNYTEAFESLEKRTRVTLEDPRLTKLHDLLVRQGDFDGCEQLISEAAHDGLFQQYISQQEYKPQWTPIIPTPMISSGSHQRPGMRGGHQMCIDTNTQVTI
;
A
#
# COMPACT_ATOMS: atom_id res chain seq x y z
N MET A 1 -25.97 -5.68 -9.66
CA MET A 1 -24.95 -6.03 -8.65
C MET A 1 -24.75 -4.77 -7.83
N ALA A 2 -25.27 -4.76 -6.60
CA ALA A 2 -25.34 -3.56 -5.79
C ALA A 2 -23.96 -3.22 -5.22
N GLU A 3 -23.48 -2.02 -5.53
CA GLU A 3 -22.38 -1.37 -4.81
C GLU A 3 -22.77 -1.30 -3.34
N ALA A 4 -21.87 -1.74 -2.45
CA ALA A 4 -22.08 -1.59 -1.01
C ALA A 4 -22.17 -0.09 -0.68
N THR A 5 -23.34 0.33 -0.22
CA THR A 5 -23.62 1.70 0.22
C THR A 5 -22.73 2.08 1.40
N VAL A 6 -22.56 3.39 1.60
CA VAL A 6 -21.78 4.08 2.64
C VAL A 6 -22.31 3.80 4.07
N GLU A 7 -23.18 2.81 4.27
CA GLU A 7 -24.20 2.83 5.33
C GLU A 7 -23.84 2.19 6.67
N ASP A 8 -22.59 1.83 6.96
CA ASP A 8 -22.17 1.48 8.33
C ASP A 8 -20.69 1.79 8.56
N MET A 9 -20.34 3.08 8.49
CA MET A 9 -19.05 3.57 8.98
C MET A 9 -19.24 4.14 10.39
N GLN A 10 -18.79 3.39 11.39
CA GLN A 10 -18.77 3.84 12.78
C GLN A 10 -17.34 3.98 13.30
N ASN A 11 -17.17 4.76 14.36
CA ASN A 11 -15.89 4.89 15.04
C ASN A 11 -15.59 3.59 15.82
N LEU A 12 -14.41 3.03 15.59
CA LEU A 12 -13.98 1.77 16.18
C LEU A 12 -13.12 2.06 17.41
N LYS A 13 -13.59 1.62 18.58
CA LYS A 13 -12.85 1.77 19.83
C LYS A 13 -11.64 0.84 19.88
N TYR A 14 -10.55 1.36 20.43
CA TYR A 14 -9.31 0.61 20.62
C TYR A 14 -8.60 1.04 21.90
N SER A 15 -7.68 0.19 22.36
CA SER A 15 -6.71 0.49 23.40
C SER A 15 -5.29 0.43 22.85
N ILE A 16 -4.34 1.04 23.55
CA ILE A 16 -2.92 0.80 23.30
C ILE A 16 -2.59 -0.63 23.73
N HIS A 17 -1.95 -1.41 22.84
CA HIS A 17 -1.56 -2.80 23.10
C HIS A 17 -0.05 -2.93 23.30
N LYS A 18 0.74 -2.35 22.38
CA LYS A 18 2.20 -2.30 22.46
C LYS A 18 2.70 -1.01 21.85
N TYR A 19 3.91 -0.61 22.19
CA TYR A 19 4.60 0.52 21.60
C TYR A 19 6.11 0.25 21.63
N SER A 20 6.86 0.95 20.80
CA SER A 20 8.33 0.86 20.79
C SER A 20 8.94 1.59 21.97
N THR A 21 8.79 2.91 21.98
CA THR A 21 9.34 3.84 22.98
C THR A 21 8.41 5.03 23.11
N TYR A 22 8.57 5.82 24.17
CA TYR A 22 7.96 7.14 24.26
C TYR A 22 8.86 8.08 25.07
N SER A 23 8.77 9.37 24.80
CA SER A 23 9.55 10.39 25.49
C SER A 23 8.76 11.04 26.62
N SER A 24 9.33 11.09 27.82
CA SER A 24 8.83 11.87 28.96
C SER A 24 7.32 11.68 29.21
N ASN A 25 6.52 12.75 29.05
CA ASN A 25 5.06 12.79 29.29
C ASN A 25 4.24 12.57 28.00
N PHE A 26 4.87 12.26 26.86
CA PHE A 26 4.19 12.05 25.58
C PHE A 26 3.77 10.59 25.41
N LEU A 27 2.84 10.17 26.28
CA LEU A 27 2.40 8.79 26.42
C LEU A 27 1.72 8.26 25.15
N PRO A 28 1.83 6.95 24.87
CA PRO A 28 1.09 6.28 23.80
C PRO A 28 -0.42 6.55 23.84
N GLU A 29 -1.01 6.62 25.04
CA GLU A 29 -2.45 6.80 25.27
C GLU A 29 -2.97 8.17 24.83
N ASN A 30 -2.09 9.17 24.70
CA ASN A 30 -2.48 10.52 24.30
C ASN A 30 -3.11 10.58 22.90
N ILE A 31 -2.89 9.56 22.05
CA ILE A 31 -3.51 9.51 20.72
C ILE A 31 -5.03 9.22 20.75
N LEU A 32 -5.58 8.87 21.92
CA LEU A 32 -6.99 8.52 22.07
C LEU A 32 -7.91 9.73 22.08
N GLU A 33 -7.37 10.93 22.34
CA GLU A 33 -8.14 12.16 22.47
C GLU A 33 -7.68 13.21 21.45
N ASP A 34 -8.62 13.78 20.71
CA ASP A 34 -8.32 14.85 19.76
C ASP A 34 -8.32 16.21 20.49
N LYS A 35 -7.13 16.64 20.94
CA LYS A 35 -6.92 17.90 21.66
C LYS A 35 -5.90 18.78 20.92
N PRO A 36 -6.27 19.40 19.78
CA PRO A 36 -5.34 20.16 18.94
C PRO A 36 -4.71 21.36 19.64
N THR A 37 -5.35 21.91 20.68
CA THR A 37 -4.84 23.07 21.45
C THR A 37 -3.86 22.67 22.56
N ASP A 38 -3.67 21.38 22.83
CA ASP A 38 -2.77 20.88 23.86
C ASP A 38 -1.52 20.25 23.25
N GLN A 39 -0.39 20.95 23.34
CA GLN A 39 0.90 20.47 22.81
C GLN A 39 1.38 19.16 23.45
N SER A 40 0.89 18.85 24.66
CA SER A 40 1.23 17.62 25.37
C SER A 40 0.37 16.42 24.97
N SER A 41 -0.78 16.65 24.33
CA SER A 41 -1.71 15.60 23.86
C SER A 41 -1.23 14.93 22.57
N ARG A 42 -0.10 14.23 22.69
CA ARG A 42 0.48 13.40 21.64
C ARG A 42 1.28 12.26 22.24
N TRP A 43 1.38 11.18 21.48
CA TRP A 43 2.49 10.25 21.63
C TRP A 43 3.72 10.85 20.94
N SER A 44 4.90 10.72 21.56
CA SER A 44 6.16 10.99 20.89
C SER A 44 7.16 9.89 21.16
N SER A 45 7.82 9.36 20.13
CA SER A 45 8.89 8.38 20.32
C SER A 45 10.06 8.98 21.09
N ASP A 46 10.86 8.15 21.75
CA ASP A 46 12.05 8.60 22.48
C ASP A 46 13.24 8.88 21.54
N SER A 47 13.26 8.19 20.39
CA SER A 47 14.21 8.46 19.30
C SER A 47 13.52 8.38 17.93
N ASN A 48 14.19 8.85 16.90
CA ASN A 48 13.78 8.67 15.49
C ASN A 48 14.42 7.41 14.84
N SER A 49 15.17 6.61 15.61
CA SER A 49 15.80 5.40 15.11
C SER A 49 14.78 4.26 15.02
N PRO A 50 14.62 3.62 13.85
CA PRO A 50 13.69 2.50 13.69
C PRO A 50 14.16 1.26 14.48
N PRO A 51 13.24 0.37 14.88
CA PRO A 51 11.81 0.44 14.66
C PRO A 51 11.09 1.31 15.70
N GLN A 52 10.28 2.27 15.24
CA GLN A 52 9.32 2.99 16.08
C GLN A 52 7.90 2.62 15.67
N PHE A 53 7.01 2.35 16.63
CA PHE A 53 5.64 1.93 16.35
C PHE A 53 4.69 2.10 17.53
N LEU A 54 3.40 2.14 17.20
CA LEU A 54 2.29 1.86 18.12
C LEU A 54 1.52 0.66 17.59
N ILE A 55 1.10 -0.25 18.46
CA ILE A 55 0.13 -1.30 18.18
C ILE A 55 -1.12 -1.01 18.99
N LEU A 56 -2.22 -0.85 18.27
CA LEU A 56 -3.56 -0.62 18.78
C LEU A 56 -4.31 -1.95 18.74
N LYS A 57 -5.10 -2.23 19.78
CA LYS A 57 -5.99 -3.40 19.84
C LYS A 57 -7.43 -2.92 19.89
N LEU A 58 -8.19 -3.29 18.88
CA LEU A 58 -9.62 -3.00 18.82
C LEU A 58 -10.35 -3.74 19.96
N GLU A 59 -11.45 -3.19 20.45
CA GLU A 59 -12.31 -3.85 21.45
C GLU A 59 -12.88 -5.18 20.90
N ARG A 60 -13.23 -5.18 19.61
CA ARG A 60 -13.72 -6.34 18.86
C ARG A 60 -13.03 -6.38 17.49
N PRO A 61 -12.90 -7.56 16.85
CA PRO A 61 -12.49 -7.62 15.45
C PRO A 61 -13.44 -6.81 14.58
N ALA A 62 -12.92 -6.11 13.58
CA ALA A 62 -13.71 -5.23 12.72
C ALA A 62 -13.13 -5.17 11.30
N ILE A 63 -13.96 -4.79 10.33
CA ILE A 63 -13.49 -4.40 8.99
C ILE A 63 -13.07 -2.93 9.06
N VAL A 64 -11.78 -2.68 9.27
CA VAL A 64 -11.24 -1.31 9.39
C VAL A 64 -11.06 -0.71 8.00
N LYS A 65 -11.85 0.32 7.68
CA LYS A 65 -11.87 0.94 6.34
C LYS A 65 -11.01 2.18 6.26
N THR A 66 -10.94 2.98 7.33
CA THR A 66 -10.19 4.24 7.34
C THR A 66 -9.40 4.43 8.63
N ILE A 67 -8.34 5.23 8.51
CA ILE A 67 -7.59 5.80 9.63
C ILE A 67 -7.56 7.31 9.49
N THR A 68 -7.80 8.01 10.59
CA THR A 68 -7.77 9.47 10.69
C THR A 68 -6.64 9.88 11.60
N PHE A 69 -5.80 10.82 11.17
CA PHE A 69 -4.77 11.43 12.01
C PHE A 69 -5.18 12.85 12.35
N GLY A 70 -5.34 13.14 13.64
CA GLY A 70 -5.48 14.52 14.10
C GLY A 70 -4.14 15.26 14.07
N LYS A 71 -4.19 16.59 14.26
CA LYS A 71 -3.04 17.48 14.18
C LYS A 71 -3.03 18.45 15.38
N TYR A 72 -1.88 19.04 15.63
CA TYR A 72 -1.75 20.19 16.52
C TYR A 72 -2.29 21.47 15.85
N GLU A 73 -2.70 22.46 16.65
CA GLU A 73 -3.19 23.76 16.17
C GLU A 73 -2.17 24.56 15.34
N LYS A 74 -0.89 24.15 15.35
CA LYS A 74 0.21 24.73 14.57
C LYS A 74 0.99 23.63 13.86
N THR A 75 1.70 24.01 12.79
CA THR A 75 2.65 23.11 12.13
C THR A 75 3.71 22.64 13.12
N HIS A 76 4.16 21.39 13.00
CA HIS A 76 5.06 20.80 13.97
C HIS A 76 6.09 19.88 13.32
N VAL A 77 7.36 20.08 13.65
CA VAL A 77 8.49 19.34 13.04
C VAL A 77 8.44 17.82 13.29
N CYS A 78 7.85 17.39 14.41
CA CYS A 78 7.64 15.97 14.72
C CYS A 78 6.47 15.31 13.97
N ASN A 79 5.70 16.07 13.16
CA ASN A 79 4.65 15.49 12.32
C ASN A 79 5.24 14.41 11.40
N ILE A 80 4.50 13.33 11.20
CA ILE A 80 4.99 12.19 10.42
C ILE A 80 4.82 12.48 8.93
N LYS A 81 5.92 12.66 8.23
CA LYS A 81 5.98 12.84 6.78
C LYS A 81 5.76 11.53 6.02
N LYS A 82 6.21 10.39 6.56
CA LYS A 82 6.02 9.07 5.94
C LYS A 82 5.74 8.01 7.00
N PHE A 83 4.75 7.14 6.76
CA PHE A 83 4.38 6.05 7.65
C PHE A 83 3.82 4.84 6.90
N CYS A 84 3.82 3.70 7.58
CA CYS A 84 3.07 2.52 7.20
C CYS A 84 2.02 2.17 8.27
N VAL A 85 0.90 1.61 7.84
CA VAL A 85 -0.11 1.01 8.70
C VAL A 85 -0.23 -0.46 8.34
N TYR A 86 -0.11 -1.32 9.34
CA TYR A 86 -0.31 -2.77 9.21
C TYR A 86 -1.51 -3.19 10.05
N GLY A 87 -2.11 -4.32 9.72
CA GLY A 87 -3.12 -4.92 10.58
C GLY A 87 -3.29 -6.41 10.38
N GLY A 88 -3.84 -7.06 11.40
CA GLY A 88 -4.09 -8.48 11.41
C GLY A 88 -5.01 -8.90 12.56
N LEU A 89 -5.42 -10.16 12.56
CA LEU A 89 -6.17 -10.76 13.67
C LEU A 89 -5.28 -11.02 14.90
N SER A 90 -3.97 -11.09 14.70
CA SER A 90 -2.94 -11.25 15.71
C SER A 90 -1.82 -10.21 15.49
N ASP A 91 -1.00 -9.96 16.52
CA ASP A 91 0.03 -8.92 16.49
C ASP A 91 1.39 -9.38 15.94
N ASP A 92 1.52 -10.66 15.60
CA ASP A 92 2.68 -11.30 15.00
C ASP A 92 2.59 -11.41 13.47
N ASN A 93 1.37 -11.52 12.92
CA ASN A 93 1.10 -11.78 11.51
C ASN A 93 0.18 -10.70 10.92
N MET A 94 0.75 -9.54 10.64
CA MET A 94 0.04 -8.40 10.06
C MET A 94 0.36 -8.20 8.57
N VAL A 95 -0.62 -7.71 7.81
CA VAL A 95 -0.44 -7.31 6.41
C VAL A 95 -0.38 -5.79 6.29
N LEU A 96 0.33 -5.27 5.28
CA LEU A 96 0.37 -3.84 4.99
C LEU A 96 -1.02 -3.38 4.51
N LEU A 97 -1.57 -2.39 5.21
CA LEU A 97 -2.87 -1.79 4.90
C LEU A 97 -2.73 -0.46 4.16
N LEU A 98 -1.69 0.32 4.47
CA LEU A 98 -1.44 1.63 3.88
C LEU A 98 0.05 1.99 4.00
N GLU A 99 0.63 2.53 2.94
CA GLU A 99 1.88 3.29 2.97
C GLU A 99 1.56 4.71 2.47
N SER A 100 1.82 5.72 3.30
CA SER A 100 1.42 7.11 3.01
C SER A 100 2.27 8.12 3.79
N GLY A 101 1.86 9.39 3.76
CA GLY A 101 2.48 10.50 4.47
C GLY A 101 1.45 11.55 4.86
N LEU A 102 1.71 12.29 5.95
CA LEU A 102 0.86 13.41 6.38
C LEU A 102 1.47 14.74 5.92
N LYS A 103 0.60 15.68 5.55
CA LYS A 103 1.00 17.07 5.32
C LYS A 103 1.41 17.72 6.63
N ASN A 104 2.35 18.66 6.57
CA ASN A 104 2.74 19.46 7.73
C ASN A 104 1.84 20.68 7.90
N ASP A 105 0.57 20.41 8.17
CA ASP A 105 -0.48 21.41 8.41
C ASP A 105 -1.27 21.04 9.68
N THR A 106 -2.34 21.79 9.93
CA THR A 106 -3.20 21.67 11.11
C THR A 106 -4.51 20.95 10.80
N ILE A 107 -4.66 20.42 9.58
CA ILE A 107 -5.90 19.83 9.09
C ILE A 107 -5.84 18.31 9.34
N PRO A 108 -6.80 17.72 10.06
CA PRO A 108 -6.89 16.27 10.20
C PRO A 108 -7.00 15.56 8.85
N GLU A 109 -6.31 14.44 8.70
CA GLU A 109 -6.26 13.70 7.42
C GLU A 109 -6.82 12.29 7.61
N THR A 110 -7.79 11.92 6.76
CA THR A 110 -8.37 10.57 6.70
C THR A 110 -7.88 9.85 5.47
N SER A 111 -7.37 8.63 5.64
CA SER A 111 -6.91 7.76 4.55
C SER A 111 -7.66 6.44 4.55
N VAL A 112 -7.96 5.93 3.35
CA VAL A 112 -8.55 4.60 3.16
C VAL A 112 -7.48 3.53 3.39
N LEU A 113 -7.80 2.53 4.19
CA LEU A 113 -6.98 1.35 4.43
C LEU A 113 -7.38 0.24 3.46
N LYS A 114 -6.41 -0.55 3.00
CA LYS A 114 -6.70 -1.82 2.33
C LYS A 114 -7.46 -2.72 3.29
N HIS A 115 -8.69 -3.05 2.91
CA HIS A 115 -9.59 -3.89 3.72
C HIS A 115 -10.18 -5.04 2.90
N THR A 116 -9.73 -5.22 1.66
CA THR A 116 -10.14 -6.31 0.78
C THR A 116 -8.94 -7.09 0.24
N VAL A 117 -9.17 -8.37 -0.04
CA VAL A 117 -8.26 -9.28 -0.74
C VAL A 117 -9.09 -10.20 -1.62
N SER A 118 -8.74 -10.29 -2.91
CA SER A 118 -9.51 -11.05 -3.91
C SER A 118 -11.02 -10.73 -3.91
N GLY A 119 -11.36 -9.44 -3.77
CA GLY A 119 -12.75 -8.95 -3.74
C GLY A 119 -13.50 -9.15 -2.42
N HIS A 120 -12.92 -9.84 -1.44
CA HIS A 120 -13.57 -10.11 -0.15
C HIS A 120 -12.96 -9.26 0.96
N GLN A 121 -13.78 -8.80 1.90
CA GLN A 121 -13.32 -8.06 3.07
C GLN A 121 -12.64 -9.00 4.08
N PHE A 122 -11.65 -8.48 4.82
CA PHE A 122 -11.00 -9.23 5.89
C PHE A 122 -11.02 -8.45 7.21
N PRO A 123 -11.23 -9.14 8.35
CA PRO A 123 -11.24 -8.50 9.66
C PRO A 123 -9.84 -8.27 10.20
N VAL A 124 -9.74 -7.24 11.03
CA VAL A 124 -8.53 -6.87 11.76
C VAL A 124 -8.89 -6.76 13.25
N ARG A 125 -7.97 -7.18 14.11
CA ARG A 125 -8.05 -6.99 15.57
C ARG A 125 -6.97 -6.04 16.08
N PHE A 126 -5.81 -6.05 15.44
CA PHE A 126 -4.65 -5.25 15.79
C PHE A 126 -4.25 -4.36 14.63
N ILE A 127 -4.00 -3.08 14.90
CA ILE A 127 -3.48 -2.11 13.94
C ILE A 127 -2.10 -1.66 14.43
N LYS A 128 -1.08 -1.74 13.58
CA LYS A 128 0.27 -1.24 13.88
C LYS A 128 0.60 -0.04 13.01
N ILE A 129 0.87 1.10 13.63
CA ILE A 129 1.31 2.32 12.96
C ILE A 129 2.82 2.42 13.11
N VAL A 130 3.53 2.55 11.98
CA VAL A 130 4.99 2.62 11.92
C VAL A 130 5.39 3.94 11.28
N PRO A 131 5.76 4.97 12.06
CA PRO A 131 6.38 6.17 11.51
C PRO A 131 7.74 5.82 10.89
N LEU A 132 8.02 6.40 9.73
CA LEU A 132 9.25 6.19 8.96
C LEU A 132 10.07 7.47 8.82
N GLN A 133 9.40 8.62 8.73
CA GLN A 133 10.06 9.91 8.56
C GLN A 133 9.23 11.02 9.20
N SER A 134 9.86 11.91 9.95
CA SER A 134 9.29 13.16 10.45
C SER A 134 9.59 14.31 9.48
N TRP A 135 8.86 15.42 9.59
CA TRP A 135 9.14 16.61 8.78
C TRP A 135 10.46 17.30 9.18
N GLY A 136 10.85 17.24 10.45
CA GLY A 136 12.17 17.64 10.93
C GLY A 136 13.13 16.46 10.97
N SER A 137 14.21 16.51 10.18
CA SER A 137 15.14 15.40 9.97
C SER A 137 15.79 14.79 11.22
N THR A 138 15.92 15.56 12.30
CA THR A 138 16.53 15.14 13.57
C THR A 138 15.54 14.95 14.71
N PHE A 139 14.25 15.19 14.46
CA PHE A 139 13.22 15.15 15.49
C PHE A 139 12.53 13.79 15.58
N ASN A 140 12.12 13.45 16.80
CA ASN A 140 11.32 12.26 17.09
C ASN A 140 9.97 12.29 16.37
N PHE A 141 9.31 11.14 16.30
CA PHE A 141 8.00 11.01 15.69
C PHE A 141 6.91 11.40 16.68
N SER A 142 5.88 12.10 16.22
CA SER A 142 4.70 12.37 17.02
C SER A 142 3.41 12.03 16.31
N ILE A 143 2.48 11.44 17.07
CA ILE A 143 1.09 11.20 16.66
C ILE A 143 0.20 11.94 17.66
N TRP A 144 -0.66 12.83 17.17
CA TRP A 144 -1.52 13.66 18.02
C TRP A 144 -2.81 12.93 18.39
N TYR A 145 -3.48 12.36 17.40
CA TYR A 145 -4.72 11.62 17.57
C TYR A 145 -4.86 10.57 16.47
N VAL A 146 -5.51 9.45 16.78
CA VAL A 146 -5.88 8.43 15.80
C VAL A 146 -7.37 8.11 15.91
N GLY A 147 -8.09 8.26 14.81
CA GLY A 147 -9.45 7.73 14.66
C GLY A 147 -9.44 6.51 13.74
N LEU A 148 -10.14 5.44 14.12
CA LEU A 148 -10.34 4.28 13.24
C LEU A 148 -11.82 4.18 12.90
N SER A 149 -12.16 3.93 11.64
CA SER A 149 -13.56 3.77 11.26
C SER A 149 -13.78 2.59 10.32
N GLY A 150 -14.95 1.98 10.44
CA GLY A 150 -15.26 0.75 9.74
C GLY A 150 -16.55 0.10 10.25
N CYS A 151 -16.64 -1.21 10.11
CA CYS A 151 -17.79 -2.02 10.52
C CYS A 151 -17.36 -3.04 11.57
N ASP A 152 -18.05 -3.07 12.73
CA ASP A 152 -17.85 -4.08 13.79
C ASP A 152 -19.09 -4.95 14.05
N ASP A 153 -20.10 -4.86 13.16
CA ASP A 153 -21.28 -5.73 13.20
C ASP A 153 -20.82 -7.19 13.13
N TRP A 154 -21.12 -7.93 14.20
CA TRP A 154 -20.69 -9.30 14.34
C TRP A 154 -21.18 -10.20 13.20
N THR A 155 -22.38 -9.97 12.66
CA THR A 155 -22.93 -10.78 11.57
C THR A 155 -22.09 -10.69 10.30
N VAL A 156 -21.62 -9.48 9.99
CA VAL A 156 -20.73 -9.21 8.85
C VAL A 156 -19.32 -9.70 9.16
N VAL A 157 -18.78 -9.32 10.33
CA VAL A 157 -17.41 -9.62 10.74
C VAL A 157 -17.17 -11.12 10.85
N GLU A 158 -18.11 -11.90 11.41
CA GLU A 158 -18.00 -13.35 11.56
C GLU A 158 -17.93 -14.04 10.19
N THR A 159 -18.76 -13.62 9.25
CA THR A 159 -18.75 -14.13 7.87
C THR A 159 -17.40 -13.87 7.20
N CYS A 160 -16.89 -12.64 7.31
CA CYS A 160 -15.56 -12.29 6.80
C CYS A 160 -14.44 -13.04 7.52
N MET A 161 -14.57 -13.29 8.82
CA MET A 161 -13.58 -14.01 9.62
C MET A 161 -13.48 -15.49 9.21
N ASN A 162 -14.61 -16.16 9.00
CA ASN A 162 -14.65 -17.54 8.54
C ASN A 162 -14.00 -17.67 7.17
N TRP A 163 -14.39 -16.81 6.21
CA TRP A 163 -13.78 -16.78 4.88
C TRP A 163 -12.27 -16.51 4.95
N TYR A 164 -11.86 -15.50 5.73
CA TYR A 164 -10.46 -15.10 5.83
C TYR A 164 -9.59 -16.17 6.50
N THR A 165 -10.15 -16.94 7.43
CA THR A 165 -9.46 -18.08 8.05
C THR A 165 -9.18 -19.17 7.02
N THR A 166 -10.18 -19.57 6.24
CA THR A 166 -10.01 -20.53 5.14
C THR A 166 -9.03 -20.01 4.08
N PHE A 167 -9.11 -18.72 3.75
CA PHE A 167 -8.17 -18.09 2.83
C PHE A 167 -6.72 -18.15 3.34
N ARG A 168 -6.48 -17.79 4.60
CA ARG A 168 -5.16 -17.85 5.22
C ARG A 168 -4.61 -19.27 5.30
N GLU A 169 -5.45 -20.25 5.61
CA GLU A 169 -5.07 -21.66 5.62
C GLU A 169 -4.62 -22.12 4.22
N ARG A 170 -5.39 -21.78 3.19
CA ARG A 170 -5.03 -22.07 1.79
C ARG A 170 -3.71 -21.41 1.38
N GLU A 171 -3.51 -20.14 1.74
CA GLU A 171 -2.26 -19.43 1.45
C GLU A 171 -1.06 -19.99 2.24
N ALA A 172 -1.25 -20.41 3.49
CA ALA A 172 -0.21 -21.07 4.27
C ALA A 172 0.22 -22.39 3.61
N ILE A 173 -0.74 -23.21 3.18
CA ILE A 173 -0.47 -24.44 2.41
C ILE A 173 0.30 -24.11 1.13
N ARG A 174 -0.15 -23.11 0.37
CA ARG A 174 0.51 -22.68 -0.87
C ARG A 174 1.96 -22.24 -0.61
N LEU A 175 2.21 -21.50 0.45
CA LEU A 175 3.57 -21.09 0.85
C LEU A 175 4.42 -22.28 1.31
N CYS A 176 3.85 -23.26 2.02
CA CYS A 176 4.53 -24.51 2.36
C CYS A 176 4.92 -25.30 1.10
N LEU A 177 4.01 -25.45 0.14
CA LEU A 177 4.29 -26.08 -1.15
C LEU A 177 5.42 -25.34 -1.88
N LYS A 178 5.40 -24.00 -1.89
CA LYS A 178 6.48 -23.19 -2.46
C LYS A 178 7.82 -23.49 -1.79
N HIS A 179 7.84 -23.49 -0.46
CA HIS A 179 9.04 -23.72 0.33
C HIS A 179 9.62 -25.12 0.08
N PHE A 180 8.77 -26.17 0.09
CA PHE A 180 9.19 -27.54 -0.18
C PHE A 180 9.74 -27.71 -1.59
N ARG A 181 9.09 -27.09 -2.59
CA ARG A 181 9.58 -27.11 -3.97
C ARG A 181 10.95 -26.45 -4.10
N GLN A 182 11.15 -25.30 -3.47
CA GLN A 182 12.43 -24.56 -3.50
C GLN A 182 13.58 -25.33 -2.84
N HIS A 183 13.30 -26.19 -1.86
CA HIS A 183 14.30 -27.00 -1.16
C HIS A 183 14.38 -28.45 -1.66
N ASN A 184 13.70 -28.77 -2.77
CA ASN A 184 13.63 -30.10 -3.36
C ASN A 184 13.08 -31.20 -2.42
N TYR A 185 12.21 -30.83 -1.47
CA TYR A 185 11.49 -31.78 -0.62
C TYR A 185 10.26 -32.35 -1.36
N THR A 186 10.52 -33.13 -2.42
CA THR A 186 9.50 -33.63 -3.36
C THR A 186 8.43 -34.50 -2.70
N GLU A 187 8.81 -35.40 -1.78
CA GLU A 187 7.86 -36.27 -1.09
C GLU A 187 6.85 -35.47 -0.24
N ALA A 188 7.34 -34.48 0.52
CA ALA A 188 6.50 -33.60 1.33
C ALA A 188 5.62 -32.70 0.46
N PHE A 189 6.16 -32.19 -0.65
CA PHE A 189 5.43 -31.41 -1.64
C PHE A 189 4.24 -32.21 -2.21
N GLU A 190 4.51 -33.38 -2.79
CA GLU A 190 3.47 -34.20 -3.43
C GLU A 190 2.43 -34.68 -2.42
N SER A 191 2.86 -35.06 -1.22
CA SER A 191 1.96 -35.54 -0.17
C SER A 191 0.99 -34.44 0.27
N LEU A 192 1.50 -33.22 0.46
CA LEU A 192 0.68 -32.07 0.87
C LEU A 192 -0.25 -31.62 -0.25
N GLU A 193 0.25 -31.55 -1.49
CA GLU A 193 -0.54 -31.18 -2.68
C GLU A 193 -1.70 -32.16 -2.90
N LYS A 194 -1.42 -33.47 -2.89
CA LYS A 194 -2.43 -34.53 -3.07
C LYS A 194 -3.53 -34.46 -2.01
N ARG A 195 -3.16 -34.19 -0.75
CA ARG A 195 -4.11 -34.14 0.37
C ARG A 195 -4.95 -32.87 0.42
N THR A 196 -4.34 -31.72 0.12
CA THR A 196 -5.00 -30.40 0.26
C THR A 196 -5.66 -29.94 -1.03
N ARG A 197 -5.26 -30.48 -2.19
CA ARG A 197 -5.67 -30.06 -3.53
C ARG A 197 -5.39 -28.58 -3.82
N VAL A 198 -4.51 -27.96 -3.05
CA VAL A 198 -4.04 -26.59 -3.28
C VAL A 198 -2.95 -26.65 -4.34
N THR A 199 -3.18 -25.99 -5.47
CA THR A 199 -2.19 -25.85 -6.53
C THR A 199 -1.24 -24.69 -6.22
N LEU A 200 0.07 -24.93 -6.33
CA LEU A 200 1.07 -23.88 -6.09
C LEU A 200 1.08 -22.83 -7.20
N GLU A 201 0.99 -23.28 -8.45
CA GLU A 201 1.17 -22.47 -9.65
C GLU A 201 -0.08 -22.51 -10.52
N ASP A 202 -0.22 -21.51 -11.39
CA ASP A 202 -1.23 -21.54 -12.44
C ASP A 202 -0.90 -22.70 -13.41
N PRO A 203 -1.90 -23.48 -13.86
CA PRO A 203 -1.69 -24.55 -14.84
C PRO A 203 -0.93 -24.10 -16.10
N ARG A 204 -1.03 -22.82 -16.48
CA ARG A 204 -0.29 -22.22 -17.60
C ARG A 204 1.22 -22.25 -17.38
N LEU A 205 1.71 -22.16 -16.13
CA LEU A 205 3.14 -22.27 -15.83
C LEU A 205 3.65 -23.70 -16.04
N THR A 206 2.86 -24.70 -15.65
CA THR A 206 3.18 -26.11 -15.95
C THR A 206 3.19 -26.35 -17.45
N LYS A 207 2.20 -25.82 -18.19
CA LYS A 207 2.17 -25.88 -19.66
C LYS A 207 3.38 -25.19 -20.29
N LEU A 208 3.78 -24.03 -19.78
CA LEU A 208 4.96 -23.29 -20.25
C LEU A 208 6.24 -24.10 -20.04
N HIS A 209 6.41 -24.70 -18.86
CA HIS A 209 7.55 -25.59 -18.58
C HIS A 209 7.56 -26.79 -19.54
N ASP A 210 6.41 -27.40 -19.81
CA ASP A 210 6.32 -28.55 -20.70
C ASP A 210 6.68 -28.19 -22.14
N LEU A 211 6.16 -27.08 -22.67
CA LEU A 211 6.48 -26.60 -24.03
C LEU A 211 7.96 -26.23 -24.15
N LEU A 212 8.46 -25.39 -23.23
CA LEU A 212 9.80 -24.82 -23.32
C LEU A 212 10.91 -25.81 -22.96
N VAL A 213 10.74 -26.56 -21.86
CA VAL A 213 11.82 -27.38 -21.27
C VAL A 213 11.74 -28.83 -21.71
N ARG A 214 10.53 -29.42 -21.77
CA ARG A 214 10.37 -30.85 -22.10
C ARG A 214 10.27 -31.11 -23.61
N GLN A 215 9.54 -30.27 -24.33
CA GLN A 215 9.23 -30.48 -25.74
C GLN A 215 10.12 -29.66 -26.68
N GLY A 216 10.64 -28.51 -26.21
CA GLY A 216 11.39 -27.58 -27.05
C GLY A 216 10.52 -26.90 -28.11
N ASP A 217 9.21 -26.78 -27.86
CA ASP A 217 8.25 -26.13 -28.74
C ASP A 217 8.23 -24.62 -28.46
N PHE A 218 9.10 -23.90 -29.18
CA PHE A 218 9.23 -22.44 -29.03
C PHE A 218 8.02 -21.69 -29.62
N ASP A 219 7.46 -22.16 -30.73
CA ASP A 219 6.30 -21.53 -31.37
C ASP A 219 5.07 -21.62 -30.45
N GLY A 220 4.82 -22.81 -29.88
CA GLY A 220 3.76 -23.00 -28.89
C GLY A 220 3.97 -22.20 -27.62
N CYS A 221 5.22 -22.00 -27.20
CA CYS A 221 5.58 -21.13 -26.08
C CYS A 221 5.25 -19.66 -26.36
N GLU A 222 5.62 -19.14 -27.54
CA GLU A 222 5.31 -17.76 -27.94
C GLU A 222 3.80 -17.52 -28.05
N GLN A 223 3.05 -18.49 -28.57
CA GLN A 223 1.59 -18.42 -28.62
C GLN A 223 1.00 -18.36 -27.21
N LEU A 224 1.45 -19.21 -26.29
CA LEU A 224 0.96 -19.22 -24.90
C LEU A 224 1.21 -17.89 -24.18
N ILE A 225 2.36 -17.27 -24.40
CA ILE A 225 2.69 -15.95 -23.85
C ILE A 225 1.84 -14.84 -24.48
N SER A 226 1.59 -14.91 -25.79
CA SER A 226 0.74 -13.96 -26.51
C SER A 226 -0.71 -14.03 -26.03
N GLU A 227 -1.24 -15.23 -25.83
CA GLU A 227 -2.57 -15.46 -25.24
C GLU A 227 -2.64 -14.91 -23.81
N ALA A 228 -1.64 -15.18 -22.98
CA ALA A 228 -1.55 -14.61 -21.63
C ALA A 228 -1.53 -13.08 -21.62
N ALA A 229 -0.88 -12.45 -22.61
CA ALA A 229 -0.89 -11.01 -22.77
C ALA A 229 -2.26 -10.48 -23.19
N HIS A 230 -2.93 -11.15 -24.12
CA HIS A 230 -4.27 -10.78 -24.56
C HIS A 230 -5.31 -10.90 -23.44
N ASP A 231 -5.17 -11.93 -22.59
CA ASP A 231 -5.99 -12.15 -21.39
C ASP A 231 -5.73 -11.12 -20.28
N GLY A 232 -4.77 -10.20 -20.47
CA GLY A 232 -4.46 -9.14 -19.51
C GLY A 232 -3.65 -9.60 -18.30
N LEU A 233 -3.04 -10.79 -18.33
CA LEU A 233 -2.26 -11.32 -17.19
C LEU A 233 -1.04 -10.44 -16.85
N PHE A 234 -0.52 -9.69 -17.82
CA PHE A 234 0.59 -8.76 -17.61
C PHE A 234 0.16 -7.33 -17.21
N GLN A 235 -1.15 -7.03 -17.19
CA GLN A 235 -1.64 -5.65 -17.03
C GLN A 235 -1.20 -5.02 -15.71
N GLN A 236 -1.23 -5.80 -14.60
CA GLN A 236 -0.76 -5.33 -13.30
C GLN A 236 0.72 -4.97 -13.35
N TYR A 237 1.56 -5.84 -13.93
CA TYR A 237 2.99 -5.59 -14.07
C TYR A 237 3.26 -4.35 -14.93
N ILE A 238 2.58 -4.23 -16.09
CA ILE A 238 2.69 -3.09 -17.01
C ILE A 238 2.31 -1.79 -16.32
N SER A 239 1.23 -1.78 -15.53
CA SER A 239 0.76 -0.58 -14.81
C SER A 239 1.74 -0.07 -13.74
N GLN A 240 2.61 -0.96 -13.24
CA GLN A 240 3.61 -0.65 -12.22
C GLN A 240 4.98 -0.28 -12.83
N GLN A 241 5.14 -0.39 -14.16
CA GLN A 241 6.37 0.02 -14.80
C GLN A 241 6.51 1.54 -14.79
N GLU A 242 7.69 2.03 -14.44
CA GLU A 242 8.03 3.43 -14.63
C GLU A 242 8.08 3.76 -16.13
N TYR A 243 7.27 4.73 -16.55
CA TYR A 243 7.36 5.26 -17.91
C TYR A 243 8.74 5.89 -18.12
N LYS A 244 9.52 5.31 -19.03
CA LYS A 244 10.79 5.90 -19.47
C LYS A 244 10.51 6.79 -20.68
N PRO A 245 10.59 8.12 -20.56
CA PRO A 245 10.41 8.99 -21.71
C PRO A 245 11.55 8.73 -22.69
N GLN A 246 11.19 8.32 -23.92
CA GLN A 246 12.12 8.29 -25.03
C GLN A 246 11.94 9.57 -25.85
N TRP A 247 13.00 10.38 -25.88
CA TRP A 247 13.05 11.58 -26.72
C TRP A 247 13.75 11.22 -28.01
N THR A 248 12.99 11.13 -29.10
CA THR A 248 13.56 11.02 -30.45
C THR A 248 13.49 12.38 -31.13
N PRO A 249 14.58 12.85 -31.77
CA PRO A 249 14.54 14.07 -32.54
C PRO A 249 13.52 13.92 -33.67
N ILE A 250 12.62 14.88 -33.79
CA ILE A 250 11.72 14.97 -34.95
C ILE A 250 12.61 15.35 -36.14
N ILE A 251 12.86 14.40 -37.04
CA ILE A 251 13.62 14.62 -38.28
C ILE A 251 12.60 14.97 -39.37
N PRO A 252 12.55 16.22 -39.85
CA PRO A 252 11.63 16.58 -40.92
C PRO A 252 12.06 15.90 -42.22
N THR A 253 11.14 15.20 -42.88
CA THR A 253 11.36 14.51 -44.14
C THR A 253 11.92 15.48 -45.17
N PRO A 254 13.08 15.21 -45.79
CA PRO A 254 13.55 16.02 -46.90
C PRO A 254 12.63 15.74 -48.08
N MET A 255 12.18 16.81 -48.75
CA MET A 255 11.28 16.84 -49.91
C MET A 255 9.80 16.98 -49.55
N ILE A 256 9.26 18.19 -49.65
CA ILE A 256 8.85 18.82 -50.91
C ILE A 256 9.09 20.32 -50.81
N SER A 257 9.71 20.86 -51.85
CA SER A 257 9.95 22.27 -52.11
C SER A 257 8.63 23.05 -52.16
N SER A 258 8.24 23.69 -51.07
CA SER A 258 7.53 24.97 -51.05
C SER A 258 7.20 25.36 -49.60
N GLY A 259 7.69 26.53 -49.17
CA GLY A 259 7.13 27.27 -48.04
C GLY A 259 7.28 26.64 -46.64
N SER A 260 8.20 27.20 -45.85
CA SER A 260 8.39 26.97 -44.42
C SER A 260 8.92 25.57 -44.02
N HIS A 261 10.23 25.48 -43.80
CA HIS A 261 10.74 24.47 -42.89
C HIS A 261 10.08 24.72 -41.52
N GLN A 262 9.15 23.84 -41.10
CA GLN A 262 8.62 23.82 -39.73
C GLN A 262 9.70 23.31 -38.76
N ARG A 263 10.83 24.01 -38.72
CA ARG A 263 11.88 23.84 -37.73
C ARG A 263 11.88 25.13 -36.91
N PRO A 264 11.74 25.06 -35.58
CA PRO A 264 11.99 26.24 -34.75
C PRO A 264 13.35 26.82 -35.14
N GLY A 265 13.40 28.11 -35.46
CA GLY A 265 14.64 28.78 -35.81
C GLY A 265 15.66 28.70 -34.67
N MET A 266 16.95 28.86 -34.99
CA MET A 266 18.01 28.94 -33.97
C MET A 266 17.64 30.05 -32.97
N ARG A 267 17.34 29.72 -31.71
CA ARG A 267 17.08 30.73 -30.69
C ARG A 267 18.40 31.43 -30.36
N GLY A 268 18.52 32.71 -30.74
CA GLY A 268 19.46 33.64 -30.11
C GLY A 268 19.07 33.84 -28.65
N GLY A 269 20.07 33.91 -27.77
CA GLY A 269 19.87 33.84 -26.32
C GLY A 269 18.95 34.92 -25.73
N HIS A 270 18.27 34.52 -24.65
CA HIS A 270 17.62 35.36 -23.64
C HIS A 270 16.50 36.29 -24.14
N GLN A 271 15.35 35.73 -24.46
CA GLN A 271 14.10 36.49 -24.42
C GLN A 271 13.34 36.09 -23.16
N MET A 272 13.33 36.99 -22.16
CA MET A 272 12.48 36.84 -20.99
C MET A 272 11.02 37.04 -21.40
N CYS A 273 10.18 36.03 -21.14
CA CYS A 273 8.74 36.20 -21.16
C CYS A 273 8.31 36.75 -19.80
N ILE A 274 7.81 37.97 -19.78
CA ILE A 274 7.14 38.56 -18.61
C ILE A 274 5.64 38.37 -18.81
N ASP A 275 4.98 37.77 -17.84
CA ASP A 275 3.52 37.78 -17.78
C ASP A 275 3.05 39.22 -17.49
N THR A 276 2.37 39.86 -18.44
CA THR A 276 1.94 41.25 -18.30
C THR A 276 0.89 41.47 -17.22
N ASN A 277 0.19 40.42 -16.79
CA ASN A 277 -0.84 40.51 -15.75
C ASN A 277 -0.25 40.39 -14.34
N THR A 278 0.80 39.58 -14.17
CA THR A 278 1.41 39.31 -12.86
C THR A 278 2.78 39.97 -12.68
N GLN A 279 3.36 40.51 -13.76
CA GLN A 279 4.71 41.11 -13.82
C GLN A 279 5.81 40.20 -13.27
N VAL A 280 5.65 38.89 -13.42
CA VAL A 280 6.66 37.92 -13.01
C VAL A 280 7.34 37.34 -14.25
N THR A 281 8.66 37.17 -14.18
CA THR A 281 9.44 36.46 -15.19
C THR A 281 9.16 34.97 -15.07
N ILE A 282 8.79 34.32 -16.18
CA ILE A 282 8.64 32.86 -16.28
C ILE A 282 10.00 32.22 -16.56
#